data_AF-A0A9W6U5F8-F1
#
_entry.id   AF-A0A9W6U5F8-F1
#
_cell.length_a   1.000
_cell.length_b   1.000
_cell.length_c   1.000
_cell.angle_alpha   90.00
_cell.angle_beta   90.00
_cell.angle_gamma   90.00
#
_symmetry.space_group_name_H-M   'P 1'
#
loop_
_entity.id
_entity.type
_entity.pdbx_description
1 polymer ?
#
loop_
_entity_poly.entity_id
_entity_poly.type
_entity_poly.pdbx_seq_one_letter_code
_entity_poly.pdbx_strand_id
1 'polypeptide(L)'
;MVPQFKYQQFLATTDVSGKVLDASPRRLLTAMFRKPSEMGPRSARMSLRKTLMAVDSDVDHLVFSQRSTLLSEAELEYYVDQYSKSKFASTCQTYATGKIDFDNELGLPKVIKHQALFICAAKDAVLKPELARGMAKVVPNLETRTIQDAGHWVLWEQKEEVNAILSEWLAKIAASSNPVAKL
;
A
#
# COMPACT_ATOMS: atom_id res chain seq x y z
N MET A 1 5.76 6.13 19.32
CA MET A 1 4.85 5.45 18.38
C MET A 1 4.57 6.40 17.23
N VAL A 2 4.78 5.93 16.00
CA VAL A 2 4.66 6.71 14.78
C VAL A 2 3.16 6.89 14.49
N PRO A 3 2.56 8.08 14.72
CA PRO A 3 1.11 8.23 14.84
C PRO A 3 0.33 7.85 13.57
N GLN A 4 0.99 7.82 12.40
CA GLN A 4 0.36 7.38 11.16
C GLN A 4 -0.04 5.90 11.14
N PHE A 5 0.49 5.04 12.02
CA PHE A 5 0.12 3.61 12.08
C PHE A 5 -1.01 3.27 13.06
N LYS A 6 -1.59 4.26 13.75
CA LYS A 6 -2.68 4.01 14.73
C LYS A 6 -3.91 3.30 14.14
N TYR A 7 -4.12 3.39 12.82
CA TYR A 7 -5.21 2.68 12.16
C TYR A 7 -5.06 1.15 12.25
N GLN A 8 -3.82 0.64 12.36
CA GLN A 8 -3.57 -0.80 12.45
C GLN A 8 -4.21 -1.42 13.69
N GLN A 9 -4.34 -0.68 14.79
CA GLN A 9 -5.03 -1.16 16.00
C GLN A 9 -6.51 -1.47 15.74
N PHE A 10 -7.17 -0.63 14.93
CA PHE A 10 -8.55 -0.89 14.52
C PHE A 10 -8.61 -2.11 13.59
N LEU A 11 -7.76 -2.15 12.57
CA LEU A 11 -7.74 -3.26 11.60
C LEU A 11 -7.35 -4.61 12.24
N ALA A 12 -6.53 -4.60 13.30
CA ALA A 12 -6.17 -5.81 14.03
C ALA A 12 -7.33 -6.41 14.86
N THR A 13 -8.41 -5.65 15.09
CA THR A 13 -9.62 -6.14 15.76
C THR A 13 -10.60 -6.64 14.70
N THR A 14 -10.25 -7.75 14.04
CA THR A 14 -10.82 -8.15 12.74
C THR A 14 -12.31 -8.46 12.75
N ASP A 15 -12.84 -8.94 13.88
CA ASP A 15 -14.27 -9.19 14.09
C ASP A 15 -15.09 -7.89 14.11
N VAL A 16 -14.49 -6.79 14.60
CA VAL A 16 -15.10 -5.46 14.62
C VAL A 16 -14.83 -4.74 13.31
N SER A 17 -13.57 -4.66 12.87
CA SER A 17 -13.21 -3.93 11.66
C SER A 17 -13.83 -4.54 10.42
N GLY A 18 -13.87 -5.87 10.31
CA GLY A 18 -14.55 -6.56 9.21
C GLY A 18 -15.99 -6.08 9.05
N LYS A 19 -16.79 -6.12 10.13
CA LYS A 19 -18.20 -5.68 10.12
C LYS A 19 -18.37 -4.23 9.70
N VAL A 20 -17.55 -3.33 10.28
CA VAL A 20 -17.61 -1.89 9.95
C VAL A 20 -17.28 -1.63 8.48
N LEU A 21 -16.28 -2.32 7.94
CA LEU A 21 -15.85 -2.15 6.55
C LEU A 21 -16.82 -2.83 5.56
N ASP A 22 -17.41 -3.96 5.94
CA ASP A 22 -18.40 -4.71 5.16
C ASP A 22 -19.74 -3.99 5.03
N ALA A 23 -20.05 -3.05 5.94
CA ALA A 23 -21.30 -2.29 5.93
C ALA A 23 -21.45 -1.43 4.66
N SER A 24 -20.36 -0.96 4.06
CA SER A 24 -20.39 -0.17 2.84
C SER A 24 -19.08 -0.25 2.03
N PRO A 25 -18.86 -1.34 1.26
CA PRO A 25 -17.62 -1.55 0.50
C PRO A 25 -17.31 -0.41 -0.48
N ARG A 26 -18.32 0.11 -1.19
CA ARG A 26 -18.17 1.25 -2.10
C ARG A 26 -17.73 2.53 -1.40
N ARG A 27 -18.25 2.78 -0.20
CA ARG A 27 -17.89 3.94 0.63
C ARG A 27 -16.43 3.84 1.07
N LEU A 28 -16.00 2.67 1.54
CA LEU A 28 -14.62 2.42 1.90
C LEU A 28 -13.68 2.58 0.69
N LEU A 29 -13.96 1.91 -0.42
CA LEU A 29 -13.06 1.88 -1.57
C LEU A 29 -12.95 3.25 -2.25
N THR A 30 -14.04 4.04 -2.28
CA THR A 30 -14.00 5.46 -2.67
C THR A 30 -13.02 6.26 -1.80
N ALA A 31 -12.99 5.98 -0.50
CA ALA A 31 -12.12 6.66 0.44
C ALA A 31 -10.65 6.18 0.40
N MET A 32 -10.39 4.92 0.03
CA MET A 32 -9.04 4.35 0.01
C MET A 32 -8.27 4.69 -1.26
N PHE A 33 -8.89 4.59 -2.44
CA PHE A 33 -8.25 4.92 -3.71
C PHE A 33 -8.18 6.43 -3.90
N ARG A 34 -7.04 7.03 -3.60
CA ARG A 34 -6.85 8.49 -3.62
C ARG A 34 -5.42 8.84 -4.02
N LYS A 35 -5.27 9.81 -4.92
CA LYS A 35 -3.98 10.42 -5.24
C LYS A 35 -3.63 11.49 -4.19
N PRO A 36 -2.33 11.77 -3.94
CA PRO A 36 -1.91 12.86 -3.05
C PRO A 36 -2.54 14.22 -3.41
N SER A 37 -2.72 14.50 -4.70
CA SER A 37 -3.32 15.74 -5.23
C SER A 37 -4.81 15.87 -4.92
N GLU A 38 -5.53 14.76 -4.68
CA GLU A 38 -6.97 14.76 -4.47
C GLU A 38 -7.34 14.93 -2.99
N MET A 39 -6.39 14.77 -2.07
CA MET A 39 -6.62 14.77 -0.62
C MET A 39 -7.09 16.11 -0.04
N GLY A 40 -7.21 17.17 -0.85
CA GLY A 40 -7.69 18.48 -0.41
C GLY A 40 -6.76 19.16 0.63
N PRO A 41 -7.20 20.28 1.23
CA PRO A 41 -6.41 21.00 2.22
C PRO A 41 -6.24 20.21 3.51
N ARG A 42 -5.06 20.31 4.14
CA ARG A 42 -4.71 19.53 5.33
C ARG A 42 -5.69 19.71 6.50
N SER A 43 -6.27 20.91 6.65
CA SER A 43 -7.24 21.23 7.70
C SER A 43 -8.56 20.45 7.57
N ALA A 44 -8.94 20.04 6.36
CA ALA A 44 -10.17 19.28 6.10
C ALA A 44 -9.94 17.76 6.07
N ARG A 45 -8.68 17.28 6.11
CA ARG A 45 -8.39 15.86 5.98
C ARG A 45 -8.80 15.08 7.22
N MET A 46 -9.57 14.02 7.01
CA MET A 46 -9.74 12.97 8.01
C MET A 46 -8.47 12.10 8.09
N SER A 47 -8.05 11.76 9.31
CA SER A 47 -7.00 10.74 9.50
C SER A 47 -7.49 9.38 9.01
N LEU A 48 -6.59 8.53 8.50
CA LEU A 48 -6.94 7.18 8.01
C LEU A 48 -7.76 6.38 9.03
N ARG A 49 -7.40 6.41 10.31
CA ARG A 49 -8.17 5.74 11.38
C ARG A 49 -9.61 6.26 11.45
N LYS A 50 -9.81 7.58 11.44
CA LYS A 50 -11.15 8.19 11.47
C LYS A 50 -11.95 7.84 10.21
N THR A 51 -11.30 7.80 9.04
CA THR A 51 -11.93 7.41 7.78
C THR A 51 -12.43 5.96 7.84
N LEU A 52 -11.59 5.02 8.28
CA LEU A 52 -11.96 3.61 8.39
C LEU A 52 -13.10 3.36 9.38
N MET A 53 -13.08 4.06 10.53
CA MET A 53 -14.14 3.93 11.53
C MET A 53 -15.47 4.59 11.12
N ALA A 54 -15.46 5.47 10.12
CA ALA A 54 -16.64 6.19 9.66
C ALA A 54 -17.28 5.57 8.39
N VAL A 55 -16.83 4.39 7.97
CA VAL A 55 -17.41 3.66 6.84
C VAL A 55 -18.87 3.29 7.13
N ASP A 56 -19.14 2.69 8.28
CA ASP A 56 -20.47 2.40 8.82
C ASP A 56 -21.07 3.63 9.54
N SER A 57 -21.06 4.79 8.89
CA SER A 57 -21.66 5.98 9.50
C SER A 57 -22.17 6.96 8.46
N ASP A 58 -23.01 7.86 8.94
CA ASP A 58 -23.72 8.88 8.16
C ASP A 58 -22.85 10.13 7.91
N VAL A 59 -21.55 10.09 8.27
CA VAL A 59 -20.64 11.23 8.13
C VAL A 59 -20.60 11.68 6.66
N ASP A 60 -21.11 12.88 6.40
CA ASP A 60 -21.01 13.50 5.08
C ASP A 60 -19.63 14.15 4.92
N HIS A 61 -18.80 13.54 4.07
CA HIS A 61 -17.46 14.02 3.78
C HIS A 61 -17.06 13.62 2.36
N LEU A 62 -16.43 14.53 1.62
CA LEU A 62 -16.04 14.34 0.21
C LEU A 62 -15.18 13.09 -0.03
N VAL A 63 -14.41 12.64 0.97
CA VAL A 63 -13.62 11.41 0.89
C VAL A 63 -14.48 10.17 0.61
N PHE A 64 -15.76 10.20 0.95
CA PHE A 64 -16.69 9.09 0.78
C PHE A 64 -17.60 9.24 -0.44
N SER A 65 -17.82 10.47 -0.91
CA SER A 65 -18.75 10.76 -2.00
C SER A 65 -18.07 11.08 -3.34
N GLN A 66 -16.81 11.53 -3.32
CA GLN A 66 -16.08 11.89 -4.53
C GLN A 66 -15.03 10.83 -4.88
N ARG A 67 -15.31 10.04 -5.92
CA ARG A 67 -14.38 9.06 -6.47
C ARG A 67 -13.11 9.72 -7.02
N SER A 68 -11.98 9.06 -6.82
CA SER A 68 -10.71 9.41 -7.42
C SER A 68 -10.70 9.24 -8.94
N THR A 69 -9.92 10.08 -9.62
CA THR A 69 -9.58 9.92 -11.04
C THR A 69 -8.57 8.80 -11.31
N LEU A 70 -8.07 8.14 -10.26
CA LEU A 70 -7.11 7.03 -10.34
C LEU A 70 -7.70 5.81 -11.07
N LEU A 71 -8.99 5.56 -10.82
CA LEU A 71 -9.74 4.43 -11.37
C LEU A 71 -10.94 4.99 -12.14
N SER A 72 -11.34 4.31 -13.21
CA SER A 72 -12.65 4.46 -13.82
C SER A 72 -13.76 3.95 -12.90
N GLU A 73 -15.02 4.23 -13.26
CA GLU A 73 -16.17 3.72 -12.51
C GLU A 73 -16.22 2.18 -12.53
N ALA A 74 -15.95 1.58 -13.69
CA ALA A 74 -15.95 0.13 -13.86
C ALA A 74 -14.84 -0.55 -13.04
N GLU A 75 -13.65 0.05 -12.97
CA GLU A 75 -12.54 -0.46 -12.15
C GLU A 75 -12.88 -0.39 -10.65
N LEU A 76 -13.46 0.72 -10.17
CA LEU A 76 -13.91 0.79 -8.78
C LEU A 76 -15.00 -0.25 -8.50
N GLU A 77 -16.00 -0.37 -9.38
CA GLU A 77 -17.11 -1.31 -9.22
C GLU A 77 -16.63 -2.76 -9.19
N TYR A 78 -15.58 -3.09 -9.94
CA TYR A 78 -14.94 -4.40 -9.84
C TYR A 78 -14.44 -4.68 -8.42
N TYR A 79 -13.69 -3.76 -7.79
CA TYR A 79 -13.24 -3.95 -6.41
C TYR A 79 -14.42 -4.03 -5.43
N VAL A 80 -15.47 -3.23 -5.63
CA VAL A 80 -16.69 -3.26 -4.82
C VAL A 80 -17.36 -4.63 -4.90
N ASP A 81 -17.54 -5.18 -6.10
CA ASP A 81 -18.12 -6.52 -6.31
C ASP A 81 -17.27 -7.62 -5.65
N GLN A 82 -15.93 -7.57 -5.84
CA GLN A 82 -15.03 -8.56 -5.24
C GLN A 82 -15.10 -8.53 -3.71
N TYR A 83 -15.01 -7.35 -3.09
CA TYR A 83 -15.09 -7.24 -1.63
C TYR A 83 -16.49 -7.45 -1.05
N SER A 84 -17.54 -7.21 -1.84
CA SER A 84 -18.90 -7.55 -1.43
C SER A 84 -19.09 -9.06 -1.26
N LYS A 85 -18.34 -9.87 -2.03
CA LYS A 85 -18.31 -11.33 -1.95
C LYS A 85 -17.32 -11.83 -0.89
N SER A 86 -16.07 -11.36 -0.93
CA SER A 86 -14.99 -11.86 -0.07
C SER A 86 -14.99 -11.32 1.36
N LYS A 87 -15.61 -10.14 1.57
CA LYS A 87 -15.61 -9.38 2.83
C LYS A 87 -14.21 -8.90 3.24
N PHE A 88 -14.14 -8.00 4.22
CA PHE A 88 -12.88 -7.35 4.64
C PHE A 88 -12.19 -8.00 5.85
N ALA A 89 -12.84 -8.92 6.57
CA ALA A 89 -12.25 -9.52 7.78
C ALA A 89 -10.92 -10.25 7.48
N SER A 90 -10.85 -10.98 6.36
CA SER A 90 -9.65 -11.72 5.94
C SER A 90 -8.48 -10.80 5.61
N THR A 91 -8.71 -9.68 4.94
CA THR A 91 -7.65 -8.70 4.64
C THR A 91 -7.21 -7.96 5.90
N CYS A 92 -8.13 -7.68 6.82
CA CYS A 92 -7.81 -7.11 8.13
C CYS A 92 -6.93 -8.03 8.99
N GLN A 93 -7.01 -9.36 8.81
CA GLN A 93 -6.22 -10.33 9.58
C GLN A 93 -4.72 -10.12 9.49
N THR A 94 -4.22 -9.58 8.38
CA THR A 94 -2.81 -9.21 8.23
C THR A 94 -2.31 -8.22 9.28
N TYR A 95 -3.20 -7.42 9.88
CA TYR A 95 -2.86 -6.49 10.96
C TYR A 95 -2.89 -7.14 12.35
N ALA A 96 -3.56 -8.29 12.50
CA ALA A 96 -3.66 -9.02 13.75
C ALA A 96 -2.51 -10.01 13.98
N THR A 97 -1.74 -10.33 12.93
CA THR A 97 -0.67 -11.34 12.99
C THR A 97 0.69 -10.79 13.39
N GLY A 98 0.86 -9.49 13.61
CA GLY A 98 2.20 -8.89 13.79
C GLY A 98 3.07 -9.51 14.91
N LYS A 99 2.47 -10.01 16.00
CA LYS A 99 3.19 -10.76 17.04
C LYS A 99 3.69 -12.11 16.53
N ILE A 100 2.84 -12.83 15.79
CA ILE A 100 3.14 -14.13 15.19
C ILE A 100 4.24 -13.95 14.13
N ASP A 101 4.10 -12.94 13.27
CA ASP A 101 5.08 -12.63 12.23
C ASP A 101 6.45 -12.31 12.86
N PHE A 102 6.48 -11.46 13.89
CA PHE A 102 7.70 -11.17 14.65
C PHE A 102 8.34 -12.42 15.24
N ASP A 103 7.57 -13.27 15.92
CA ASP A 103 8.08 -14.49 16.55
C ASP A 103 8.65 -15.47 15.51
N ASN A 104 7.97 -15.62 14.36
CA ASN A 104 8.41 -16.47 13.25
C ASN A 104 9.71 -15.97 12.60
N GLU A 105 9.94 -14.65 12.59
CA GLU A 105 11.08 -14.02 11.94
C GLU A 105 12.35 -13.93 12.83
N LEU A 106 12.25 -14.22 14.13
CA LEU A 106 13.36 -14.05 15.10
C LEU A 106 14.64 -14.76 14.65
N GLY A 107 14.51 -16.00 14.16
CA GLY A 107 15.63 -16.86 13.74
C GLY A 107 16.07 -16.68 12.29
N LEU A 108 15.39 -15.86 11.49
CA LEU A 108 15.72 -15.72 10.07
C LEU A 108 17.02 -14.92 9.84
N PRO A 109 17.74 -15.19 8.74
CA PRO A 109 18.90 -14.40 8.34
C PRO A 109 18.57 -12.90 8.27
N LYS A 110 19.41 -12.07 8.88
CA LYS A 110 19.20 -10.61 8.93
C LYS A 110 19.63 -9.89 7.64
N VAL A 111 20.23 -10.60 6.69
CA VAL A 111 20.74 -10.04 5.43
C VAL A 111 20.12 -10.76 4.24
N ILE A 112 19.46 -10.01 3.36
CA ILE A 112 18.86 -10.51 2.13
C ILE A 112 19.86 -10.29 0.99
N LYS A 113 20.48 -11.38 0.51
CA LYS A 113 21.53 -11.33 -0.54
C LYS A 113 21.00 -11.35 -1.97
N HIS A 114 19.71 -11.57 -2.17
CA HIS A 114 19.09 -11.56 -3.50
C HIS A 114 19.22 -10.17 -4.14
N GLN A 115 19.24 -10.13 -5.47
CA GLN A 115 18.99 -8.88 -6.19
C GLN A 115 17.59 -8.40 -5.83
N ALA A 116 17.48 -7.16 -5.37
CA ALA A 116 16.22 -6.60 -4.90
C ALA A 116 15.99 -5.23 -5.51
N LEU A 117 14.73 -4.93 -5.83
CA LEU A 117 14.30 -3.62 -6.27
C LEU A 117 13.33 -3.05 -5.23
N PHE A 118 13.57 -1.81 -4.82
CA PHE A 118 12.61 -1.02 -4.06
C PHE A 118 12.18 0.20 -4.88
N ILE A 119 10.89 0.29 -5.19
CA ILE A 119 10.27 1.45 -5.84
C ILE A 119 9.61 2.28 -4.73
N CYS A 120 10.24 3.42 -4.41
CA CYS A 120 9.78 4.36 -3.41
C CYS A 120 8.83 5.39 -4.02
N ALA A 121 7.70 5.64 -3.38
CA ALA A 121 6.78 6.72 -3.73
C ALA A 121 7.05 7.95 -2.86
N ALA A 122 7.48 9.06 -3.48
CA ALA A 122 7.96 10.22 -2.73
C ALA A 122 6.87 10.93 -1.89
N LYS A 123 5.59 10.73 -2.24
CA LYS A 123 4.44 11.41 -1.60
C LYS A 123 3.55 10.46 -0.79
N ASP A 124 3.99 9.23 -0.49
CA ASP A 124 3.22 8.32 0.38
C ASP A 124 3.10 8.91 1.80
N ALA A 125 1.85 9.07 2.25
CA ALA A 125 1.55 9.69 3.54
C ALA A 125 1.78 8.77 4.75
N VAL A 126 1.83 7.46 4.53
CA VAL A 126 1.98 6.41 5.54
C VAL A 126 3.39 5.81 5.46
N LEU A 127 3.75 5.24 4.31
CA LEU A 127 5.03 4.58 4.04
C LEU A 127 6.07 5.58 3.52
N LYS A 128 6.35 6.61 4.32
CA LYS A 128 7.22 7.72 3.90
C LYS A 128 8.62 7.23 3.51
N PRO A 129 9.30 7.90 2.56
CA PRO A 129 10.66 7.53 2.12
C PRO A 129 11.67 7.38 3.27
N GLU A 130 11.49 8.15 4.34
CA GLU A 130 12.32 8.07 5.55
C GLU A 130 12.35 6.69 6.22
N LEU A 131 11.28 5.90 6.07
CA LEU A 131 11.17 4.56 6.65
C LEU A 131 12.04 3.53 5.94
N ALA A 132 12.40 3.79 4.68
CA ALA A 132 13.31 2.96 3.90
C ALA A 132 14.79 3.23 4.24
N ARG A 133 15.10 4.25 5.07
CA ARG A 133 16.48 4.54 5.45
C ARG A 133 17.10 3.35 6.15
N GLY A 134 18.19 2.85 5.57
CA GLY A 134 18.95 1.74 6.12
C GLY A 134 18.64 0.38 5.48
N MET A 135 17.69 0.28 4.55
CA MET A 135 17.45 -0.97 3.81
C MET A 135 18.74 -1.53 3.18
N ALA A 136 19.58 -0.67 2.57
CA ALA A 136 20.85 -1.08 1.97
C ALA A 136 21.86 -1.71 2.96
N LYS A 137 21.69 -1.50 4.27
CA LYS A 137 22.54 -2.13 5.30
C LYS A 137 22.22 -3.62 5.46
N VAL A 138 20.98 -4.03 5.17
CA VAL A 138 20.48 -5.41 5.32
C VAL A 138 20.13 -6.06 3.98
N VAL A 139 20.10 -5.28 2.89
CA VAL A 139 19.91 -5.76 1.52
C VAL A 139 21.05 -5.19 0.65
N PRO A 140 22.24 -5.82 0.62
CA PRO A 140 23.42 -5.27 -0.06
C PRO A 140 23.26 -5.12 -1.57
N ASN A 141 22.40 -5.93 -2.20
CA ASN A 141 22.13 -5.90 -3.64
C ASN A 141 20.81 -5.16 -3.96
N LEU A 142 20.53 -4.10 -3.21
CA LEU A 142 19.32 -3.30 -3.36
C LEU A 142 19.50 -2.20 -4.40
N GLU A 143 18.68 -2.24 -5.44
CA GLU A 143 18.45 -1.12 -6.34
C GLU A 143 17.24 -0.32 -5.83
N THR A 144 17.38 1.00 -5.67
CA THR A 144 16.26 1.87 -5.27
C THR A 144 15.93 2.83 -6.40
N ARG A 145 14.65 2.94 -6.73
CA ARG A 145 14.10 3.97 -7.63
C ARG A 145 13.07 4.77 -6.86
N THR A 146 13.06 6.09 -7.03
CA THR A 146 12.08 6.95 -6.36
C THR A 146 11.25 7.69 -7.40
N ILE A 147 9.95 7.42 -7.39
CA ILE A 147 8.98 8.09 -8.24
C ILE A 147 8.49 9.34 -7.51
N GLN A 148 8.80 10.50 -8.09
CA GLN A 148 8.60 11.80 -7.42
C GLN A 148 7.13 12.19 -7.31
N ASP A 149 6.32 11.83 -8.31
CA ASP A 149 4.90 12.21 -8.38
C ASP A 149 3.96 11.03 -8.09
N ALA A 150 4.25 10.26 -7.05
CA ALA A 150 3.41 9.15 -6.62
C ALA A 150 3.21 9.12 -5.09
N GLY A 151 1.99 8.76 -4.69
CA GLY A 151 1.62 8.37 -3.34
C GLY A 151 1.51 6.86 -3.15
N HIS A 152 0.56 6.45 -2.32
CA HIS A 152 0.41 5.05 -1.89
C HIS A 152 0.09 4.10 -3.05
N TRP A 153 -0.63 4.58 -4.06
CA TRP A 153 -1.09 3.76 -5.18
C TRP A 153 -0.16 3.91 -6.37
N VAL A 154 1.16 3.90 -6.13
CA VAL A 154 2.21 4.16 -7.14
C VAL A 154 2.03 3.39 -8.46
N LEU A 155 1.58 2.12 -8.39
CA LEU A 155 1.32 1.29 -9.56
C LEU A 155 0.19 1.84 -10.45
N TRP A 156 -0.80 2.51 -9.85
CA TRP A 156 -1.90 3.15 -10.56
C TRP A 156 -1.61 4.60 -10.91
N GLU A 157 -0.84 5.31 -10.07
CA GLU A 157 -0.52 6.72 -10.23
C GLU A 157 0.49 6.97 -11.34
N GLN A 158 1.49 6.09 -11.49
CA GLN A 158 2.62 6.24 -12.41
C GLN A 158 2.90 4.93 -13.16
N LYS A 159 1.87 4.41 -13.85
CA LYS A 159 1.88 3.11 -14.53
C LYS A 159 3.06 2.96 -15.48
N GLU A 160 3.27 3.96 -16.34
CA GLU A 160 4.29 3.96 -17.38
C GLU A 160 5.70 3.99 -16.78
N GLU A 161 5.93 4.85 -15.78
CA GLU A 161 7.23 4.96 -15.10
C GLU A 161 7.56 3.68 -14.32
N VAL A 162 6.59 3.12 -13.58
CA VAL A 162 6.75 1.84 -12.89
C VAL A 162 7.08 0.72 -13.88
N ASN A 163 6.33 0.60 -14.98
CA ASN A 163 6.56 -0.45 -15.98
C ASN A 163 7.93 -0.32 -16.65
N ALA A 164 8.40 0.91 -16.91
CA ALA A 164 9.73 1.16 -17.43
C ALA A 164 10.82 0.73 -16.43
N ILE A 165 10.69 1.11 -15.15
CA ILE A 165 11.61 0.69 -14.08
C ILE A 165 11.67 -0.83 -13.96
N LEU A 166 10.51 -1.50 -13.93
CA LEU A 166 10.43 -2.95 -13.82
C LEU A 166 11.09 -3.63 -15.03
N SER A 167 10.80 -3.15 -16.24
CA SER A 167 11.38 -3.69 -17.48
C SER A 167 12.90 -3.53 -17.51
N GLU A 168 13.41 -2.35 -17.15
CA GLU A 168 14.85 -2.07 -17.06
C GLU A 168 15.53 -3.02 -16.05
N TRP A 169 14.95 -3.14 -14.86
CA TRP A 169 15.51 -3.97 -13.80
C TRP A 169 15.49 -5.46 -14.18
N LEU A 170 14.37 -5.98 -14.69
CA LEU A 170 14.26 -7.37 -15.11
C LEU A 170 15.24 -7.71 -16.25
N ALA A 171 15.47 -6.79 -17.19
CA ALA A 171 16.47 -6.97 -18.25
C ALA A 171 17.90 -7.08 -17.68
N LYS A 172 18.25 -6.28 -16.67
CA LYS A 172 19.54 -6.39 -15.97
C LYS A 172 19.69 -7.74 -15.27
N ILE A 173 18.64 -8.21 -14.59
CA ILE A 173 18.64 -9.52 -13.92
C ILE A 173 18.85 -10.64 -14.95
N ALA A 174 18.10 -10.63 -16.04
CA ALA A 174 18.21 -11.65 -17.10
C ALA A 174 19.61 -11.69 -17.74
N ALA A 175 20.21 -10.52 -17.99
CA ALA A 175 21.58 -10.42 -18.49
C ALA A 175 22.62 -10.96 -17.49
N SER A 176 22.41 -10.72 -16.19
CA SER A 176 23.31 -11.21 -15.13
C SER A 176 23.23 -12.72 -14.88
N SER A 177 22.10 -13.36 -15.22
CA SER A 177 21.89 -14.80 -15.08
C SER A 177 22.41 -15.64 -16.25
N ASN A 178 22.78 -15.01 -17.38
CA ASN A 178 23.40 -15.69 -18.52
C ASN A 178 24.92 -15.49 -18.46
N PRO A 179 25.70 -16.44 -17.92
CA PRO A 179 27.12 -16.45 -18.22
C PRO A 179 27.23 -16.78 -19.70
N VAL A 180 27.63 -15.79 -20.52
CA VAL A 180 28.24 -16.11 -21.81
C VAL A 180 29.37 -17.07 -21.47
N ALA A 181 29.22 -18.34 -21.86
CA ALA A 181 30.29 -19.30 -21.84
C ALA A 181 31.43 -18.68 -22.64
N LYS A 182 32.45 -18.19 -21.94
CA LYS A 182 33.72 -17.82 -22.56
C LYS A 182 34.32 -19.13 -23.08
N LEU A 183 34.20 -19.33 -24.39
CA LEU A 183 35.07 -20.22 -25.16
C LEU A 183 36.50 -19.65 -25.13
#